data_AF-A0AAW9SEW4-F1
#
_entry.id   AF-A0AAW9SEW4-F1
#
_cell.length_a   1.000
_cell.length_b   1.000
_cell.length_c   1.000
_cell.angle_alpha   90.00
_cell.angle_beta   90.00
_cell.angle_gamma   90.00
#
_symmetry.space_group_name_H-M   'P 1'
#
loop_
_entity.id
_entity.type
_entity.pdbx_description
1 polymer ?
#
loop_
_entity_poly.entity_id
_entity_poly.type
_entity_poly.pdbx_seq_one_letter_code
_entity_poly.pdbx_strand_id
1 'polypeptide(L)'
;MTSVTFLLRVAAALMLVGSAYQTFNLGNLTGFVPLTNQFIYGAIAVLLPFAFLLWPRWRLLDLPLAALAFAAGCYFAFVSERIVMEGWEYGAPGLAQTMALLLWALTLEAGRRIGGTAMILVVAPLSLYPLVADRLPAIFNGFSMPLRDTVPCSMQ
;
A
#
# COMPACT_ATOMS: atom_id res chain seq x y z
N MET A 1 -6.92 27.02 -2.69
CA MET A 1 -7.49 25.78 -3.28
C MET A 1 -6.90 25.49 -4.66
N THR A 2 -6.74 26.49 -5.52
CA THR A 2 -6.11 26.36 -6.86
C THR A 2 -4.68 25.80 -6.85
N SER A 3 -3.86 26.16 -5.86
CA SER A 3 -2.47 25.66 -5.76
C SER A 3 -2.40 24.15 -5.44
N VAL A 4 -3.27 23.64 -4.57
CA VAL A 4 -3.29 22.22 -4.17
C VAL A 4 -3.83 21.35 -5.30
N THR A 5 -4.86 21.81 -6.01
CA THR A 5 -5.39 21.08 -7.17
C THR A 5 -4.41 21.08 -8.35
N PHE A 6 -3.61 22.14 -8.52
CA PHE A 6 -2.51 22.15 -9.47
C PHE A 6 -1.44 21.10 -9.11
N LEU A 7 -1.00 21.06 -7.84
CA LEU A 7 -0.04 20.05 -7.35
C LEU A 7 -0.56 18.62 -7.55
N LEU A 8 -1.85 18.38 -7.30
CA LEU A 8 -2.48 17.09 -7.55
C LEU A 8 -2.40 16.68 -9.03
N ARG A 9 -2.67 17.61 -9.96
CA ARG A 9 -2.59 17.35 -11.40
C ARG A 9 -1.17 16.98 -11.82
N VAL A 10 -0.18 17.70 -11.29
CA VAL A 10 1.24 17.40 -11.54
C VAL A 10 1.59 16.01 -10.99
N ALA A 11 1.19 15.70 -9.75
CA ALA A 11 1.41 14.39 -9.15
C ALA A 11 0.74 13.25 -9.95
N ALA A 12 -0.49 13.46 -10.43
CA ALA A 12 -1.20 12.48 -11.25
C ALA A 12 -0.51 12.27 -12.61
N ALA A 13 -0.05 13.34 -13.27
CA ALA A 13 0.70 13.24 -14.51
C ALA A 13 2.03 12.49 -14.31
N LEU A 14 2.76 12.79 -13.22
CA LEU A 14 3.98 12.07 -12.85
C LEU A 14 3.71 10.57 -12.63
N MET A 15 2.60 10.22 -11.97
CA MET A 15 2.23 8.82 -11.75
C MET A 15 1.85 8.09 -13.03
N LEU A 16 1.16 8.77 -13.95
CA LEU A 16 0.85 8.19 -15.25
C LEU A 16 2.13 7.86 -16.03
N VAL A 17 3.08 8.80 -16.06
CA VAL A 17 4.38 8.60 -16.71
C VAL A 17 5.17 7.49 -16.02
N GLY A 18 5.22 7.48 -14.69
CA GLY A 18 5.89 6.43 -13.91
C GLY A 18 5.29 5.05 -14.14
N SER A 19 3.96 4.95 -14.20
CA SER A 19 3.26 3.70 -14.48
C SER A 19 3.54 3.19 -15.89
N ALA A 20 3.58 4.09 -16.89
CA ALA A 20 3.96 3.73 -18.25
C ALA A 20 5.42 3.24 -18.30
N TYR A 21 6.32 3.93 -17.61
CA TYR A 21 7.74 3.56 -17.51
C TYR A 21 7.93 2.15 -16.94
N GLN A 22 7.20 1.80 -15.88
CA GLN A 22 7.26 0.46 -15.29
C GLN A 22 6.60 -0.60 -16.19
N THR A 23 5.42 -0.32 -16.76
CA THR A 23 4.64 -1.29 -17.55
C THR A 23 5.37 -1.68 -18.84
N PHE A 24 5.95 -0.70 -19.52
CA PHE A 24 6.73 -0.93 -20.74
C PHE A 24 8.18 -1.32 -20.45
N ASN A 25 8.55 -1.46 -19.17
CA ASN A 25 9.90 -1.77 -18.72
C ASN A 25 10.97 -0.90 -19.42
N LEU A 26 10.70 0.41 -19.53
CA LEU A 26 11.61 1.39 -20.13
C LEU A 26 12.91 1.53 -19.32
N GLY A 27 12.94 0.96 -18.12
CA GLY A 27 14.14 0.72 -17.32
C GLY A 27 15.23 -0.05 -18.06
N ASN A 28 14.86 -0.95 -18.99
CA ASN A 28 15.84 -1.66 -19.82
C ASN A 28 16.64 -0.71 -20.74
N LEU A 29 16.06 0.44 -21.13
CA LEU A 29 16.74 1.45 -21.94
C LEU A 29 17.55 2.46 -21.11
N THR A 30 17.17 2.66 -19.85
CA THR A 30 17.73 3.70 -18.95
C THR A 30 18.65 3.13 -17.87
N GLY A 31 18.75 1.80 -17.76
CA GLY A 31 19.62 1.08 -16.83
C GLY A 31 19.10 0.97 -15.40
N PHE A 32 17.92 1.53 -15.09
CA PHE A 32 17.31 1.45 -13.78
C PHE A 32 15.91 0.83 -13.88
N VAL A 33 15.73 -0.35 -13.28
CA VAL A 33 14.43 -1.03 -13.23
C VAL A 33 13.95 -1.02 -11.78
N PRO A 34 12.99 -0.16 -11.41
CA PRO A 34 12.46 -0.15 -10.05
C PRO A 34 11.73 -1.46 -9.76
N LEU A 35 11.86 -1.98 -8.53
CA LEU A 35 11.05 -3.12 -8.10
C LEU A 35 9.57 -2.74 -8.10
N THR A 36 8.69 -3.70 -8.37
CA THR A 36 7.25 -3.46 -8.34
C THR A 36 6.77 -2.91 -7.00
N ASN A 37 7.26 -3.47 -5.88
CA ASN A 37 6.94 -2.96 -4.55
C ASN A 37 7.47 -1.54 -4.33
N GLN A 38 8.66 -1.23 -4.83
CA GLN A 38 9.24 0.10 -4.75
C GLN A 38 8.35 1.14 -5.43
N PHE A 39 7.87 0.83 -6.64
CA PHE A 39 6.97 1.69 -7.37
C PHE A 39 5.64 1.90 -6.64
N ILE A 40 5.02 0.83 -6.13
CA ILE A 40 3.74 0.92 -5.40
C ILE A 40 3.90 1.77 -4.13
N TYR A 41 4.97 1.58 -3.35
CA TYR A 41 5.21 2.41 -2.17
C TYR A 41 5.52 3.86 -2.53
N GLY A 42 6.23 4.11 -3.64
CA GLY A 42 6.40 5.46 -4.18
C GLY A 42 5.08 6.11 -4.58
N ALA A 43 4.17 5.34 -5.18
CA ALA A 43 2.83 5.79 -5.51
C ALA A 43 2.05 6.19 -4.26
N ILE A 44 2.09 5.36 -3.21
CA ILE A 44 1.49 5.67 -1.90
C ILE A 44 2.11 6.93 -1.30
N ALA A 45 3.43 7.06 -1.29
CA ALA A 45 4.14 8.21 -0.73
C ALA A 45 3.66 9.53 -1.32
N VAL A 46 3.46 9.58 -2.63
CA VAL A 46 3.05 10.80 -3.34
C VAL A 46 1.54 11.00 -3.27
N LEU A 47 0.71 9.96 -3.44
CA LEU A 47 -0.74 10.11 -3.58
C LEU A 47 -1.47 10.19 -2.24
N LEU A 48 -1.04 9.43 -1.23
CA LEU A 48 -1.73 9.35 0.07
C LEU A 48 -1.80 10.70 0.81
N PRO A 49 -0.74 11.55 0.84
CA PRO A 49 -0.79 12.86 1.50
C PRO A 49 -1.88 13.77 0.93
N PHE A 50 -2.20 13.66 -0.37
CA PHE A 50 -3.24 14.48 -0.98
C PHE A 50 -4.64 14.20 -0.43
N ALA A 51 -4.90 13.00 0.09
CA ALA A 51 -6.16 12.68 0.76
C ALA A 51 -6.40 13.59 1.98
N PHE A 52 -5.34 13.94 2.72
CA PHE A 52 -5.43 14.82 3.88
C PHE A 52 -5.50 16.31 3.49
N LEU A 53 -4.82 16.69 2.39
CA LEU A 53 -4.77 18.07 1.90
C LEU A 53 -6.06 18.51 1.17
N LEU A 54 -6.70 17.60 0.44
CA LEU A 54 -7.90 17.88 -0.35
C LEU A 54 -9.19 17.80 0.49
N TRP A 55 -9.23 16.91 1.48
CA TRP A 55 -10.34 16.75 2.41
C TRP A 55 -9.91 17.06 3.85
N PRO A 56 -9.59 18.34 4.15
CA PRO A 56 -9.21 18.75 5.49
C PRO A 56 -10.41 18.62 6.44
N ARG A 57 -10.20 18.02 7.60
CA ARG A 57 -11.20 17.93 8.68
C ARG A 57 -10.75 18.71 9.90
N TRP A 58 -9.45 18.68 10.20
CA TRP A 58 -8.84 19.32 11.35
C TRP A 58 -7.58 20.04 10.88
N ARG A 59 -7.70 21.34 10.50
CA ARG A 59 -6.62 22.09 9.82
C ARG A 59 -5.24 22.00 10.48
N LEU A 60 -5.18 21.86 11.80
CA LEU A 60 -3.94 21.74 12.57
C LEU A 60 -3.30 20.35 12.48
N LEU A 61 -4.11 19.30 12.29
CA LEU A 61 -3.70 17.90 12.21
C LEU A 61 -3.54 17.41 10.77
N ASP A 62 -4.19 18.06 9.81
CA ASP A 62 -4.17 17.61 8.41
C ASP A 62 -2.77 17.69 7.79
N LEU A 63 -2.00 18.74 8.10
CA LEU A 63 -0.63 18.90 7.64
C LEU A 63 0.34 17.87 8.25
N PRO A 64 0.39 17.64 9.58
CA PRO A 64 1.25 16.60 10.13
C PRO A 64 0.83 15.19 9.69
N LEU A 65 -0.48 14.92 9.50
CA LEU A 65 -0.93 13.62 8.97
C LEU A 65 -0.47 13.43 7.51
N ALA A 66 -0.54 14.46 6.68
CA ALA A 66 -0.01 14.43 5.32
C ALA A 66 1.51 14.20 5.30
N ALA A 67 2.25 14.89 6.17
CA ALA A 67 3.69 14.74 6.30
C ALA A 67 4.10 13.33 6.77
N LEU A 68 3.37 12.77 7.75
CA LEU A 68 3.59 11.40 8.21
C LEU A 68 3.28 10.37 7.12
N ALA A 69 2.21 10.55 6.36
CA ALA A 69 1.87 9.68 5.24
C ALA A 69 2.96 9.69 4.15
N PHE A 70 3.47 10.88 3.83
CA PHE A 70 4.57 11.05 2.88
C PHE A 70 5.84 10.36 3.39
N ALA A 71 6.23 10.63 4.65
CA ALA A 71 7.43 10.06 5.25
C ALA A 71 7.38 8.53 5.36
N ALA A 72 6.24 7.98 5.77
CA ALA A 72 6.05 6.53 5.88
C ALA A 72 6.09 5.86 4.50
N GLY A 73 5.43 6.44 3.48
CA GLY A 73 5.50 5.93 2.11
C GLY A 73 6.94 5.97 1.55
N CYS A 74 7.66 7.08 1.75
CA CYS A 74 9.06 7.20 1.34
C CYS A 74 9.94 6.16 2.04
N TYR A 75 9.76 5.95 3.34
CA TYR A 75 10.49 4.93 4.10
C TYR A 75 10.36 3.55 3.46
N PHE A 76 9.14 3.10 3.15
CA PHE A 76 8.91 1.81 2.50
C PHE A 76 9.40 1.76 1.05
N ALA A 77 9.38 2.88 0.33
CA ALA A 77 9.93 2.95 -1.02
C ALA A 77 11.48 2.83 -1.03
N PHE A 78 12.18 3.36 -0.02
CA PHE A 78 13.64 3.21 0.08
C PHE A 78 14.06 1.84 0.59
N VAL A 79 13.27 1.25 1.49
CA VAL A 79 13.58 -0.04 2.12
C VAL A 79 13.02 -1.22 1.32
N SER A 80 12.30 -0.97 0.23
CA SER A 80 11.58 -2.00 -0.56
C SER A 80 12.43 -3.18 -0.99
N GLU A 81 13.70 -2.95 -1.35
CA GLU A 81 14.63 -4.00 -1.71
C GLU A 81 14.92 -4.92 -0.52
N ARG A 82 15.17 -4.32 0.65
CA ARG A 82 15.41 -5.05 1.90
C ARG A 82 14.19 -5.86 2.34
N ILE A 83 12.97 -5.33 2.15
CA ILE A 83 11.73 -6.05 2.46
C ILE A 83 11.71 -7.43 1.78
N VAL A 84 12.10 -7.46 0.51
CA VAL A 84 12.11 -8.69 -0.29
C VAL A 84 13.31 -9.57 0.07
N MET A 85 14.51 -8.98 0.15
CA MET A 85 15.74 -9.74 0.40
C MET A 85 15.81 -10.37 1.79
N GLU A 86 15.28 -9.67 2.81
CA GLU A 86 15.28 -10.13 4.20
C GLU A 86 13.99 -10.91 4.55
N GLY A 87 13.06 -11.10 3.61
CA GLY A 87 11.84 -11.89 3.83
C GLY A 87 10.94 -11.34 4.93
N TRP A 88 10.72 -10.01 4.96
CA TRP A 88 9.99 -9.33 6.03
C TRP A 88 8.52 -9.79 6.18
N GLU A 89 7.99 -10.49 5.18
CA GLU A 89 6.70 -11.19 5.25
C GLU A 89 6.65 -12.26 6.36
N TYR A 90 7.80 -12.83 6.75
CA TYR A 90 7.89 -13.83 7.83
C TYR A 90 8.41 -13.25 9.16
N GLY A 91 8.99 -12.05 9.16
CA GLY A 91 9.66 -11.53 10.36
C GLY A 91 10.31 -10.16 10.19
N ALA A 92 9.51 -9.12 9.94
CA ALA A 92 10.01 -7.74 9.83
C ALA A 92 10.61 -7.20 11.14
N PRO A 93 11.60 -6.30 11.10
CA PRO A 93 12.14 -5.63 12.29
C PRO A 93 11.08 -4.76 12.97
N GLY A 94 11.18 -4.58 14.28
CA GLY A 94 10.15 -3.88 15.08
C GLY A 94 9.83 -2.47 14.58
N LEU A 95 10.83 -1.71 14.11
CA LEU A 95 10.61 -0.39 13.54
C LEU A 95 9.73 -0.45 12.26
N ALA A 96 9.99 -1.42 11.38
CA ALA A 96 9.20 -1.59 10.16
C ALA A 96 7.75 -2.00 10.47
N GLN A 97 7.54 -2.83 11.49
CA GLN A 97 6.20 -3.20 11.96
C GLN A 97 5.43 -1.96 12.44
N THR A 98 6.05 -1.10 13.26
CA THR A 98 5.41 0.14 13.73
C THR A 98 5.09 1.11 12.60
N MET A 99 5.99 1.25 11.62
CA MET A 99 5.76 2.08 10.43
C MET A 99 4.66 1.51 9.54
N ALA A 100 4.54 0.18 9.44
CA ALA A 100 3.50 -0.47 8.66
C ALA A 100 2.13 -0.27 9.31
N LEU A 101 2.05 -0.41 10.64
CA LEU A 101 0.84 -0.09 11.40
C LEU A 101 0.44 1.39 11.27
N LEU A 102 1.41 2.29 11.31
CA LEU A 102 1.18 3.72 11.10
C LEU A 102 0.66 4.00 9.69
N LEU A 103 1.27 3.43 8.65
CA LEU A 103 0.83 3.61 7.27
C LEU A 103 -0.56 3.02 7.05
N TRP A 104 -0.85 1.86 7.65
CA TRP A 104 -2.17 1.23 7.63
C TRP A 104 -3.24 2.13 8.27
N ALA A 105 -2.98 2.65 9.47
CA ALA A 105 -3.89 3.56 10.17
C ALA A 105 -4.14 4.86 9.37
N LEU A 106 -3.08 5.43 8.79
CA LEU A 106 -3.19 6.60 7.91
C LEU A 106 -4.01 6.30 6.66
N THR A 107 -3.85 5.12 6.06
CA THR A 107 -4.62 4.70 4.89
C THR A 107 -6.10 4.53 5.22
N LEU A 108 -6.44 3.94 6.36
CA LEU A 108 -7.82 3.84 6.81
C LEU A 108 -8.44 5.21 7.09
N GLU A 109 -7.71 6.11 7.75
CA GLU A 109 -8.20 7.47 8.02
C GLU A 109 -8.36 8.28 6.73
N ALA A 110 -7.44 8.14 5.76
CA ALA A 110 -7.58 8.74 4.43
C ALA A 110 -8.83 8.21 3.71
N GLY A 111 -9.04 6.88 3.73
CA GLY A 111 -10.24 6.24 3.19
C GLY A 111 -11.52 6.74 3.85
N ARG A 112 -11.53 6.93 5.17
CA ARG A 112 -12.66 7.51 5.91
C ARG A 112 -13.00 8.94 5.48
N ARG A 113 -12.00 9.73 5.14
CA ARG A 113 -12.19 11.14 4.72
C ARG A 113 -12.80 11.25 3.34
N ILE A 114 -12.43 10.34 2.43
CA ILE A 114 -12.91 10.33 1.04
C ILE A 114 -14.25 9.59 0.93
N GLY A 115 -14.32 8.37 1.47
CA GLY A 115 -15.47 7.47 1.34
C GLY A 115 -16.43 7.47 2.55
N GLY A 116 -16.17 8.29 3.57
CA GLY A 116 -17.00 8.37 4.77
C GLY A 116 -16.88 7.13 5.68
N THR A 117 -17.81 7.01 6.64
CA THR A 117 -17.81 5.93 7.64
C THR A 117 -18.04 4.55 7.01
N ALA A 118 -18.75 4.48 5.88
CA ALA A 118 -19.02 3.23 5.16
C ALA A 118 -17.72 2.54 4.71
N MET A 119 -16.72 3.31 4.25
CA MET A 119 -15.43 2.76 3.82
C MET A 119 -14.69 2.08 4.98
N ILE A 120 -14.69 2.66 6.17
CA ILE A 120 -14.08 2.03 7.35
C ILE A 120 -14.80 0.74 7.73
N LEU A 121 -16.14 0.76 7.73
CA LEU A 121 -16.93 -0.40 8.16
C LEU A 121 -16.69 -1.62 7.26
N VAL A 122 -16.35 -1.41 6.00
CA VAL A 122 -16.04 -2.49 5.06
C VAL A 122 -14.55 -2.84 5.09
N VAL A 123 -13.66 -1.85 4.94
CA VAL A 123 -12.23 -2.10 4.74
C VAL A 123 -11.52 -2.53 6.03
N ALA A 124 -11.87 -1.95 7.18
CA ALA A 124 -11.20 -2.29 8.44
C ALA A 124 -11.33 -3.79 8.80
N PRO A 125 -12.54 -4.40 8.84
CA PRO A 125 -12.66 -5.82 9.15
C PRO A 125 -12.03 -6.71 8.08
N LEU A 126 -12.14 -6.35 6.79
CA LEU A 126 -11.46 -7.09 5.71
C LEU A 126 -9.94 -7.02 5.83
N SER A 127 -9.37 -5.89 6.23
CA SER A 127 -7.92 -5.76 6.44
C SER A 127 -7.42 -6.55 7.64
N LEU A 128 -8.28 -6.77 8.65
CA LEU A 128 -7.98 -7.57 9.84
C LEU A 128 -8.28 -9.05 9.65
N TYR A 129 -8.84 -9.45 8.50
CA TYR A 129 -9.14 -10.84 8.17
C TYR A 129 -7.95 -11.79 8.43
N PRO A 130 -6.70 -11.49 8.05
CA PRO A 130 -5.57 -12.39 8.30
C PRO A 130 -5.34 -12.74 9.78
N LEU A 131 -5.78 -11.90 10.72
CA LEU A 131 -5.61 -12.15 12.17
C LEU A 131 -6.58 -13.17 12.74
N VAL A 132 -7.70 -13.38 12.05
CA VAL A 132 -8.80 -14.25 12.47
C VAL A 132 -9.06 -15.38 11.48
N ALA A 133 -8.34 -15.40 10.35
CA ALA A 133 -8.48 -16.39 9.29
C ALA A 133 -8.35 -17.83 9.83
N ASP A 134 -7.42 -18.03 10.77
CA ASP A 134 -7.14 -19.30 11.45
C ASP A 134 -8.35 -19.87 12.22
N ARG A 135 -9.24 -19.01 12.72
CA ARG A 135 -10.41 -19.38 13.53
C ARG A 135 -11.70 -19.56 12.73
N LEU A 136 -11.68 -19.29 11.42
CA LEU A 136 -12.87 -19.37 10.59
C LEU A 136 -13.13 -20.81 10.10
N PRO A 137 -14.39 -21.17 9.73
CA PRO A 137 -14.70 -22.47 9.15
C PRO A 137 -13.84 -22.75 7.92
N ALA A 138 -13.55 -24.02 7.62
CA ALA A 138 -12.61 -24.45 6.57
C ALA A 138 -12.84 -23.86 5.16
N ILE A 139 -14.03 -23.34 4.86
CA ILE A 139 -14.37 -22.66 3.60
C ILE A 139 -13.74 -21.25 3.52
N PHE A 140 -13.47 -20.64 4.67
CA PHE A 140 -12.91 -19.29 4.85
C PHE A 140 -11.51 -19.34 5.48
N ASN A 141 -10.88 -20.51 5.51
CA ASN A 141 -9.58 -20.77 6.11
C ASN A 141 -8.64 -21.20 4.97
N GLY A 142 -7.47 -20.58 4.78
CA GLY A 142 -6.49 -21.02 3.77
C GLY A 142 -5.47 -21.97 4.41
N PHE A 143 -5.17 -23.20 3.98
CA PHE A 143 -5.61 -24.08 2.88
C PHE A 143 -5.97 -25.47 3.45
N SER A 144 -6.75 -26.28 2.72
CA SER A 144 -6.76 -27.76 2.85
C SER A 144 -6.88 -28.41 1.47
N MET A 145 -5.82 -29.09 1.02
CA MET A 145 -5.81 -29.85 -0.24
C MET A 145 -5.96 -31.35 0.04
N PRO A 146 -7.08 -32.00 -0.36
CA PRO A 146 -7.25 -33.44 -0.26
C PRO A 146 -6.49 -34.20 -1.37
N LEU A 147 -5.85 -35.32 -1.01
CA LEU A 147 -4.87 -36.09 -1.80
C LEU A 147 -5.27 -36.41 -3.25
N ARG A 148 -6.58 -36.56 -3.51
CA ARG A 148 -7.14 -36.91 -4.83
C ARG A 148 -6.99 -35.81 -5.89
N ASP A 149 -6.88 -34.55 -5.47
CA ASP A 149 -6.79 -33.39 -6.37
C ASP A 149 -5.34 -32.94 -6.62
N THR A 150 -4.36 -33.51 -5.90
CA THR A 150 -2.92 -33.21 -6.08
C THR A 150 -2.24 -34.07 -7.14
N VAL A 151 -2.80 -35.24 -7.46
CA VAL A 151 -2.18 -36.23 -8.38
C VAL A 151 -2.16 -35.79 -9.86
N PRO A 152 -3.19 -35.14 -10.42
CA PRO A 152 -3.16 -34.76 -11.84
C PRO A 152 -2.22 -33.58 -12.16
N CYS A 153 -1.94 -32.71 -11.18
CA CYS A 153 -1.12 -31.51 -11.39
C CYS A 153 0.40 -31.74 -11.36
N SER A 154 0.86 -32.94 -11.01
CA SER A 154 2.30 -33.29 -11.01
C SER A 154 2.77 -33.96 -12.30
N MET A 155 1.93 -34.02 -13.34
CA MET A 155 2.25 -34.66 -14.63
C MET A 155 2.01 -33.76 -15.87
N GLN A 156 1.93 -32.44 -15.69
CA GLN A 156 2.04 -31.43 -16.75
C GLN A 156 3.10 -30.40 -16.35
#